data_AF-A0A1F2TZV0-F1
#
_entry.id   AF-A0A1F2TZV0-F1
#
_cell.length_a   1.000
_cell.length_b   1.000
_cell.length_c   1.000
_cell.angle_alpha   90.00
_cell.angle_beta   90.00
_cell.angle_gamma   90.00
#
_symmetry.space_group_name_H-M   'P 1'
#
loop_
_entity.id
_entity.type
_entity.pdbx_description
1 polymer ?
#
loop_
_entity_poly.entity_id
_entity_poly.type
_entity_poly.pdbx_seq_one_letter_code
_entity_poly.pdbx_strand_id
1 'polypeptide(L)'
;MRSGRLSPRPRIYADANVPAGLVAHMRVRLQWDVLFVLEEDELRRAPDARHYRLAQQLRRTLVTLDRDYLDDRRFPPQETSGVLVINAPNEREFESLLTRVDGVLFQGEAAAAAALPLEGRKLHVQTDWERSDVRSVRRRQ
;
A
#
# COMPACT_ATOMS: atom_id res chain seq x y z
N MET A 1 21.25 -14.90 -16.04
CA MET A 1 21.54 -14.04 -14.86
C MET A 1 20.78 -12.74 -15.05
N ARG A 2 19.73 -12.47 -14.28
CA ARG A 2 19.03 -11.17 -14.33
C ARG A 2 19.82 -10.22 -13.44
N SER A 3 20.39 -9.18 -14.04
CA SER A 3 21.08 -8.10 -13.32
C SER A 3 20.06 -7.41 -12.42
N GLY A 4 20.05 -7.79 -11.14
CA GLY A 4 19.10 -7.26 -10.15
C GLY A 4 19.48 -5.82 -9.83
N ARG A 5 18.77 -4.86 -10.41
CA ARG A 5 18.72 -3.53 -9.81
C ARG A 5 18.07 -3.73 -8.44
N LEU A 6 18.78 -3.38 -7.38
CA LEU A 6 18.23 -3.33 -6.03
C LEU A 6 17.21 -2.19 -6.01
N SER A 7 15.96 -2.48 -6.42
CA SER A 7 14.86 -1.55 -6.19
C SER A 7 14.75 -1.35 -4.67
N PRO A 8 14.77 -0.10 -4.17
CA PRO A 8 14.62 0.14 -2.75
C PRO A 8 13.32 -0.49 -2.24
N ARG A 9 13.39 -1.14 -1.08
CA ARG A 9 12.22 -1.79 -0.46
C ARG A 9 11.09 -0.76 -0.29
N PRO A 10 9.83 -1.11 -0.60
CA PRO A 10 8.69 -0.23 -0.38
C PRO A 10 8.64 0.24 1.07
N ARG A 11 8.44 1.55 1.26
CA ARG A 11 8.36 2.18 2.58
C ARG A 11 6.93 2.49 2.93
N ILE A 12 6.41 1.81 3.95
CA ILE A 12 5.01 1.80 4.33
C ILE A 12 4.84 2.40 5.72
N TYR A 13 3.74 3.14 5.88
CA TYR A 13 3.18 3.58 7.14
C TYR A 13 1.86 2.83 7.32
N ALA A 14 1.83 1.82 8.18
CA ALA A 14 0.64 1.02 8.46
C ALA A 14 -0.16 1.66 9.60
N ASP A 15 -1.41 1.99 9.31
CA ASP A 15 -2.36 2.59 10.25
C ASP A 15 -2.76 1.62 11.37
N ALA A 16 -3.34 2.13 12.45
CA ALA A 16 -3.72 1.35 13.64
C ALA A 16 -4.80 0.29 13.35
N ASN A 17 -5.61 0.48 12.32
CA ASN A 17 -6.66 -0.46 11.90
C ASN A 17 -6.12 -1.64 11.07
N VAL A 18 -4.84 -1.64 10.71
CA VAL A 18 -4.22 -2.74 9.95
C VAL A 18 -3.90 -3.90 10.90
N PRO A 19 -4.35 -5.15 10.60
CA PRO A 19 -4.06 -6.30 11.45
C PRO A 19 -2.56 -6.60 11.56
N ALA A 20 -2.10 -6.97 12.74
CA ALA A 20 -0.68 -7.30 12.98
C ALA A 20 -0.17 -8.47 12.12
N GLY A 21 -1.02 -9.47 11.84
CA GLY A 21 -0.69 -10.57 10.92
C GLY A 21 -0.40 -10.07 9.50
N LEU A 22 -1.13 -9.06 9.05
CA LEU A 22 -0.91 -8.44 7.75
C LEU A 22 0.37 -7.59 7.72
N VAL A 23 0.69 -6.88 8.81
CA VAL A 23 1.97 -6.18 8.97
C VAL A 23 3.14 -7.19 8.94
N ALA A 24 3.00 -8.33 9.61
CA ALA A 24 3.99 -9.40 9.57
C ALA A 24 4.16 -9.95 8.15
N HIS A 25 3.06 -10.14 7.41
CA HIS A 25 3.11 -10.54 6.00
C HIS A 25 3.90 -9.53 5.15
N MET A 26 3.60 -8.23 5.25
CA MET A 26 4.32 -7.17 4.54
C MET A 26 5.84 -7.21 4.82
N ARG A 27 6.23 -7.32 6.10
CA ARG A 27 7.65 -7.32 6.50
C ARG A 27 8.38 -8.60 6.10
N VAL A 28 7.78 -9.77 6.36
CA VAL A 28 8.45 -11.07 6.23
C VAL A 28 8.34 -11.63 4.82
N ARG A 29 7.16 -11.55 4.20
CA ARG A 29 6.92 -12.15 2.87
C ARG A 29 7.23 -11.17 1.74
N LEU A 30 6.77 -9.93 1.86
CA LEU A 30 6.97 -8.91 0.82
C LEU A 30 8.26 -8.10 1.02
N GLN A 31 8.92 -8.23 2.18
CA GLN A 31 10.17 -7.53 2.49
C GLN A 31 10.04 -5.99 2.42
N TRP A 32 8.86 -5.47 2.77
CA TRP A 32 8.61 -4.03 2.87
C TRP A 32 9.20 -3.45 4.17
N ASP A 33 9.66 -2.20 4.11
CA ASP A 33 10.00 -1.39 5.28
C ASP A 33 8.70 -0.80 5.84
N VAL A 34 8.15 -1.41 6.90
CA VAL A 34 6.87 -1.01 7.50
C VAL A 34 7.09 -0.36 8.85
N LEU A 35 6.64 0.89 9.01
CA LEU A 35 6.38 1.53 10.30
C LEU A 35 4.93 1.24 10.67
N PHE A 36 4.67 0.69 11.86
CA PHE A 36 3.32 0.33 12.29
C PHE A 36 2.88 1.17 13.50
N VAL A 37 1.76 1.89 13.36
CA VAL A 37 1.26 2.83 14.39
C VAL A 37 1.12 2.20 15.77
N LEU A 38 0.67 0.93 15.85
CA LEU A 38 0.46 0.28 17.14
C LEU A 38 1.75 -0.03 17.91
N GLU A 39 2.91 -0.06 17.23
CA GLU A 39 4.22 -0.27 17.85
C GLU A 39 4.83 1.02 18.42
N GLU A 40 4.23 2.18 18.14
CA GLU A 40 4.74 3.50 18.50
C GLU A 40 3.78 4.20 19.47
N ASP A 41 4.15 4.27 20.75
CA ASP A 41 3.30 4.76 21.85
C ASP A 41 2.69 6.14 21.59
N GLU A 42 3.48 7.06 21.04
CA GLU A 42 3.06 8.43 20.72
C GLU A 42 2.11 8.53 19.52
N LEU A 43 2.04 7.48 18.69
CA LEU A 43 1.23 7.45 17.49
C LEU A 43 -0.14 6.80 17.74
N ARG A 44 -0.26 5.89 18.70
CA ARG A 44 -1.50 5.10 18.95
C ARG A 44 -2.79 5.91 19.15
N ARG A 45 -2.69 7.18 19.57
CA ARG A 45 -3.85 8.06 19.81
C ARG A 45 -3.81 9.34 18.98
N ALA A 46 -2.93 9.40 17.98
CA ALA A 46 -2.83 10.53 17.10
C ALA A 46 -4.10 10.64 16.23
N PRO A 47 -4.54 11.84 15.85
CA PRO A 47 -5.64 11.99 14.91
C PRO A 47 -5.20 11.58 13.49
N ASP A 48 -6.14 11.16 12.65
CA ASP A 48 -5.89 10.73 11.25
C ASP A 48 -5.09 11.76 10.45
N ALA A 49 -5.37 13.05 10.64
CA ALA A 49 -4.63 14.13 9.98
C ALA A 49 -3.13 14.14 10.34
N ARG A 50 -2.76 13.70 11.56
CA ARG A 50 -1.36 13.53 11.97
C ARG A 50 -0.74 12.32 11.29
N HIS A 51 -1.45 11.18 11.20
CA HIS A 51 -0.97 10.00 10.46
C HIS A 51 -0.74 10.30 8.99
N TYR A 52 -1.68 11.00 8.36
CA TYR A 52 -1.58 11.44 6.96
C TYR A 52 -0.32 12.26 6.69
N ARG A 53 -0.10 13.32 7.49
CA ARG A 53 1.07 14.20 7.36
C ARG A 53 2.37 13.47 7.69
N LEU A 54 2.38 12.63 8.72
CA LEU A 54 3.58 11.92 9.12
C LEU A 54 4.01 10.88 8.06
N ALA A 55 3.07 10.19 7.43
CA ALA A 55 3.36 9.31 6.30
C ALA A 55 4.06 10.09 5.16
N GLN A 56 3.58 11.29 4.83
CA GLN A 56 4.22 12.17 3.85
C GLN A 56 5.61 12.64 4.28
N GLN A 57 5.76 13.14 5.51
CA GLN A 57 7.04 13.65 6.02
C GLN A 57 8.11 12.58 6.05
N LEU A 58 7.71 11.35 6.40
CA LEU A 58 8.58 10.20 6.39
C LEU A 58 8.77 9.59 5.00
N ARG A 59 8.13 10.12 3.95
CA ARG A 59 8.11 9.57 2.59
C ARG A 59 7.73 8.09 2.56
N ARG A 60 6.58 7.78 3.13
CA ARG A 60 5.99 6.43 3.23
C ARG A 60 4.59 6.44 2.61
N THR A 61 4.23 5.36 1.93
CA THR A 61 2.83 5.14 1.52
C THR A 61 2.02 4.78 2.76
N LEU A 62 0.92 5.51 3.01
CA LEU A 62 -0.04 5.17 4.06
C LEU A 62 -0.88 3.98 3.63
N VAL A 63 -0.89 2.91 4.41
CA VAL A 63 -1.78 1.75 4.23
C VAL A 63 -2.79 1.73 5.37
N THR A 64 -4.08 1.68 5.03
CA THR A 64 -5.19 1.73 5.99
C THR A 64 -6.40 0.94 5.48
N LEU A 65 -7.30 0.56 6.39
CA LEU A 65 -8.62 0.02 6.03
C LEU A 65 -9.70 1.12 5.95
N ASP A 66 -9.38 2.34 6.38
CA ASP A 66 -10.34 3.43 6.49
C ASP A 66 -10.49 4.19 5.16
N ARG A 67 -11.73 4.25 4.67
CA ARG A 67 -12.08 4.91 3.41
C ARG A 67 -12.14 6.43 3.55
N ASP A 68 -12.21 6.97 4.76
CA ASP A 68 -12.22 8.42 4.98
C ASP A 68 -10.97 9.09 4.42
N TYR A 69 -9.84 8.37 4.35
CA TYR A 69 -8.62 8.88 3.72
C TYR A 69 -8.77 9.18 2.22
N LEU A 70 -9.83 8.68 1.57
CA LEU A 70 -10.16 9.00 0.17
C LEU A 70 -10.82 10.38 0.02
N ASP A 71 -11.25 11.03 1.11
CA ASP A 71 -11.80 12.39 1.04
C ASP A 71 -10.67 13.41 0.78
N ASP A 72 -10.62 13.97 -0.42
CA ASP A 72 -9.63 14.96 -0.83
C ASP A 72 -9.80 16.33 -0.15
N ARG A 73 -10.97 16.64 0.41
CA ARG A 73 -11.17 17.86 1.19
C ARG A 73 -10.51 17.75 2.55
N ARG A 74 -10.59 16.57 3.17
CA ARG A 74 -9.99 16.29 4.48
C ARG A 74 -8.51 15.92 4.36
N PHE A 75 -8.12 15.28 3.27
CA PHE A 75 -6.79 14.76 3.02
C PHE A 75 -6.31 15.14 1.60
N PRO A 76 -5.78 16.34 1.36
CA PRO A 76 -5.45 16.80 0.01
C PRO A 76 -4.40 15.90 -0.67
N PRO A 77 -4.58 15.47 -1.93
CA PRO A 77 -3.61 14.61 -2.62
C PRO A 77 -2.19 15.19 -2.68
N GLN A 78 -2.05 16.51 -2.71
CA GLN A 78 -0.74 17.19 -2.75
C GLN A 78 0.06 17.00 -1.45
N GLU A 79 -0.60 16.56 -0.38
CA GLU A 79 -0.01 16.35 0.95
C GLU A 79 0.25 14.87 1.26
N THR A 80 0.29 13.99 0.25
CA THR A 80 0.62 12.56 0.47
C THR A 80 1.74 12.03 -0.41
N SER A 81 2.56 11.15 0.18
CA SER A 81 3.47 10.26 -0.56
C SER A 81 2.75 9.03 -1.15
N GLY A 82 1.45 8.92 -0.92
CA GLY A 82 0.56 7.89 -1.42
C GLY A 82 -0.34 7.31 -0.33
N VAL A 83 -1.58 7.00 -0.69
CA VAL A 83 -2.51 6.25 0.18
C VAL A 83 -2.95 4.99 -0.54
N LEU A 84 -2.91 3.87 0.17
CA LEU A 84 -3.48 2.60 -0.24
C LEU A 84 -4.53 2.17 0.79
N VAL A 85 -5.80 2.36 0.44
CA VAL A 85 -6.92 1.84 1.21
C VAL A 85 -7.19 0.41 0.72
N ILE A 86 -7.03 -0.57 1.61
CA ILE A 86 -7.20 -1.98 1.28
C ILE A 86 -8.47 -2.54 1.91
N ASN A 87 -9.15 -3.44 1.21
CA ASN A 87 -10.32 -4.14 1.74
C ASN A 87 -10.40 -5.57 1.23
N ALA A 88 -10.53 -6.53 2.14
CA ALA A 88 -10.71 -7.94 1.84
C ALA A 88 -11.54 -8.62 2.93
N PRO A 89 -12.27 -9.71 2.63
CA PRO A 89 -13.19 -10.33 3.57
C PRO A 89 -12.49 -11.13 4.69
N ASN A 90 -11.22 -11.48 4.51
CA ASN A 90 -10.44 -12.24 5.49
C ASN A 90 -8.93 -12.04 5.26
N GLU A 91 -8.12 -12.48 6.22
CA GLU A 91 -6.66 -12.32 6.21
C GLU A 91 -6.00 -12.94 4.98
N ARG A 92 -6.37 -14.16 4.58
CA ARG A 92 -5.82 -14.82 3.40
C ARG A 92 -6.04 -14.02 2.11
N GLU A 93 -7.23 -13.42 1.97
CA GLU A 93 -7.56 -12.56 0.84
C GLU A 93 -6.81 -11.21 0.91
N PHE A 94 -6.56 -10.66 2.10
CA PHE A 94 -5.68 -9.50 2.27
C PHE A 94 -4.24 -9.80 1.84
N GLU A 95 -3.67 -10.91 2.30
CA GLU A 95 -2.31 -11.34 1.91
C GLU A 95 -2.19 -11.52 0.39
N SER A 96 -3.20 -12.17 -0.22
CA SER A 96 -3.26 -12.38 -1.67
C SER A 96 -3.36 -11.05 -2.43
N LEU A 97 -4.15 -10.10 -1.92
CA LEU A 97 -4.27 -8.76 -2.47
C LEU A 97 -2.94 -7.99 -2.37
N LEU A 98 -2.29 -7.99 -1.21
CA LEU A 98 -1.01 -7.29 -1.02
C LEU A 98 0.11 -7.88 -1.86
N THR A 99 0.13 -9.20 -2.05
CA THR A 99 1.09 -9.84 -2.97
C THR A 99 0.91 -9.34 -4.40
N ARG A 100 -0.33 -9.12 -4.85
CA ARG A 100 -0.62 -8.56 -6.18
C ARG A 100 -0.22 -7.09 -6.26
N VAL A 101 -0.55 -6.31 -5.23
CA VAL A 101 -0.13 -4.91 -5.09
C VAL A 101 1.39 -4.78 -5.19
N ASP A 102 2.15 -5.66 -4.51
CA ASP A 102 3.62 -5.70 -4.60
C ASP A 102 4.10 -5.85 -6.05
N GLY A 103 3.61 -6.89 -6.73
CA GLY A 103 3.99 -7.17 -8.11
C GLY A 103 3.68 -6.02 -9.08
N VAL A 104 2.53 -5.36 -8.92
CA VAL A 104 2.05 -4.32 -9.85
C VAL A 104 2.66 -2.94 -9.54
N LEU A 105 2.65 -2.52 -8.27
CA LEU A 105 3.00 -1.15 -7.89
C LEU A 105 4.45 -0.96 -7.48
N PHE A 106 5.12 -2.02 -7.00
CA PHE A 106 6.42 -1.89 -6.34
C PHE A 106 7.54 -2.66 -7.04
N GLN A 107 7.23 -3.75 -7.75
CA GLN A 107 8.23 -4.57 -8.45
C GLN A 107 8.35 -4.27 -9.95
N GLY A 108 7.49 -3.42 -10.52
CA GLY A 108 7.51 -3.07 -11.95
C GLY A 108 8.69 -2.15 -12.34
N GLU A 109 9.05 -2.11 -13.64
CA GLU A 109 10.11 -1.22 -14.15
C GLU A 109 9.81 0.27 -13.88
N ALA A 110 8.53 0.66 -13.95
CA ALA A 110 8.08 2.00 -13.60
C ALA A 110 8.26 2.30 -12.10
N ALA A 111 8.12 1.29 -11.23
CA ALA A 111 8.33 1.43 -9.79
C ALA A 111 9.82 1.55 -9.45
N ALA A 112 10.70 0.85 -10.17
CA ALA A 112 12.15 1.02 -10.02
C ALA A 112 12.62 2.44 -10.38
N ALA A 113 11.90 3.14 -11.27
CA ALA A 113 12.17 4.52 -11.63
C ALA A 113 11.54 5.54 -10.64
N ALA A 114 10.45 5.17 -9.97
CA ALA A 114 9.70 6.05 -9.06
C ALA A 114 9.98 5.71 -7.59
N ALA A 115 10.72 6.58 -6.89
CA ALA A 115 11.00 6.40 -5.45
C ALA A 115 9.74 6.38 -4.57
N LEU A 116 8.65 7.01 -5.04
CA LEU A 116 7.32 7.02 -4.42
C LEU A 116 6.26 6.72 -5.49
N PRO A 117 5.92 5.44 -5.73
CA PRO A 117 5.04 5.09 -6.84
C PRO A 117 3.64 5.69 -6.70
N LEU A 118 3.19 6.03 -5.49
CA LEU A 118 1.86 6.60 -5.24
C LEU A 118 1.89 8.08 -4.85
N GLU A 119 2.97 8.82 -5.07
CA GLU A 119 3.02 10.25 -4.73
C GLU A 119 1.86 11.01 -5.38
N GLY A 120 1.13 11.80 -4.57
CA GLY A 120 -0.04 12.51 -5.05
C GLY A 120 -1.27 11.66 -5.36
N ARG A 121 -1.22 10.34 -5.13
CA ARG A 121 -2.27 9.39 -5.53
C ARG A 121 -2.82 8.62 -4.34
N LYS A 122 -4.12 8.35 -4.40
CA LYS A 122 -4.82 7.48 -3.45
C LYS A 122 -5.48 6.36 -4.24
N LEU A 123 -5.28 5.12 -3.79
CA LEU A 123 -5.87 3.94 -4.39
C LEU A 123 -6.74 3.22 -3.37
N HIS A 124 -7.92 2.81 -3.81
CA HIS A 124 -8.76 1.87 -3.07
C HIS A 124 -8.71 0.54 -3.82
N VAL A 125 -8.15 -0.47 -3.18
CA VAL A 125 -7.99 -1.80 -3.78
C VAL A 125 -8.79 -2.83 -3.01
N GLN A 126 -9.47 -3.70 -3.76
CA GLN A 126 -10.30 -4.78 -3.25
C GLN A 126 -9.85 -6.11 -3.87
N THR A 127 -10.47 -7.21 -3.47
CA THR A 127 -10.05 -8.58 -3.80
C THR A 127 -9.99 -8.88 -5.31
N ASP A 128 -10.80 -8.19 -6.09
CA ASP A 128 -10.91 -8.27 -7.55
C ASP A 128 -9.95 -7.32 -8.29
N TRP A 129 -9.26 -6.42 -7.58
CA TRP A 129 -8.33 -5.46 -8.17
C TRP A 129 -7.25 -6.17 -9.01
N GLU A 130 -7.12 -5.78 -10.27
CA GLU A 130 -6.17 -6.36 -11.24
C GLU A 130 -6.28 -7.89 -11.39
N ARG A 131 -7.45 -8.49 -11.11
CA ARG A 131 -7.70 -9.94 -11.26
C ARG A 131 -8.08 -10.34 -12.70
N SER A 132 -8.15 -9.37 -13.62
CA SER A 132 -8.61 -9.54 -15.02
C SER A 132 -7.54 -9.00 -15.99
N ASP A 133 -6.70 -9.86 -16.58
CA ASP A 133 -6.69 -10.06 -18.04
C ASP A 133 -6.13 -11.47 -18.44
N VAL A 134 -6.79 -12.56 -18.04
CA VAL A 134 -6.48 -13.92 -18.57
C VAL A 134 -7.73 -14.68 -19.08
N ARG A 135 -8.84 -13.97 -19.37
CA ARG A 135 -10.02 -14.59 -20.02
C ARG A 135 -10.71 -13.65 -21.01
N SER A 136 -10.00 -13.20 -22.05
CA SER A 136 -10.64 -12.78 -23.31
C SER A 136 -9.71 -12.85 -24.52
N VAL A 137 -9.01 -13.97 -24.70
CA VAL A 137 -8.45 -14.35 -26.01
C VAL A 137 -8.72 -15.82 -26.25
N ARG A 138 -9.99 -16.23 -26.35
CA ARG A 138 -10.44 -17.44 -27.08
C ARG A 138 -11.95 -17.39 -27.31
N ARG A 139 -12.43 -16.59 -28.27
CA ARG A 139 -13.59 -16.90 -29.16
C ARG A 139 -13.60 -15.92 -30.34
N ARG A 140 -12.67 -16.12 -31.26
CA ARG A 140 -12.94 -15.98 -32.69
C ARG A 140 -12.48 -17.29 -33.30
N GLN A 141 -13.43 -18.15 -33.62
CA GLN A 141 -13.55 -18.91 -34.87
C GLN A 141 -15.01 -19.33 -34.96
#